data_AF-A0A1E4T0I1-F1
#
_entry.id   AF-A0A1E4T0I1-F1
#
_cell.length_a   1.000
_cell.length_b   1.000
_cell.length_c   1.000
_cell.angle_alpha   90.00
_cell.angle_beta   90.00
_cell.angle_gamma   90.00
#
_symmetry.space_group_name_H-M   'P 1'
#
loop_
_entity.id
_entity.type
_entity.pdbx_description
1 polymer ?
#
loop_
_entity_poly.entity_id
_entity_poly.type
_entity_poly.pdbx_seq_one_letter_code
_entity_poly.pdbx_strand_id
1 'polypeptide(L)'
;MTSSQILNEAWSYISTSSVISITDVPNLIERIEAILHKDILSNEYKEFLIDFMLQYPELKLTKYQFRELFSRLFMLDFDTVLKEAKYDKLNLAKDTTETIQSELTSILKTNSKLSISELREKLMNQKSMLQRQLLKRQSLQNENLIQKKLIKIYSELQKLAVNKSSNYKNC
;
A
#
# COMPACT_ATOMS: atom_id res chain seq x y z
N MET A 1 26.65 24.50 13.52
CA MET A 1 26.33 23.55 12.44
C MET A 1 24.91 23.78 11.96
N THR A 2 24.62 23.53 10.69
CA THR A 2 23.24 23.55 10.17
C THR A 2 22.50 22.27 10.57
N SER A 3 21.17 22.30 10.55
CA SER A 3 20.33 21.13 10.81
C SER A 3 20.66 19.94 9.90
N SER A 4 20.96 20.21 8.62
CA SER A 4 21.39 19.20 7.66
C SER A 4 22.74 18.60 8.00
N GLN A 5 23.69 19.40 8.50
CA GLN A 5 24.98 18.89 8.96
C GLN A 5 24.83 17.98 10.19
N ILE A 6 24.04 18.42 11.18
CA ILE A 6 23.77 17.64 12.40
C ILE A 6 23.10 16.30 12.03
N LEU A 7 22.05 16.35 11.21
CA LEU A 7 21.36 15.13 10.77
C LEU A 7 22.28 14.23 9.95
N ASN A 8 23.11 14.77 9.06
CA ASN A 8 24.03 13.96 8.27
C ASN A 8 25.08 13.26 9.14
N GLU A 9 25.64 13.97 10.11
CA GLU A 9 26.59 13.39 11.05
C GLU A 9 25.94 12.31 11.91
N ALA A 10 24.79 12.61 12.53
CA ALA A 10 24.05 11.64 13.33
C ALA A 10 23.66 10.40 12.52
N TRP A 11 23.21 10.59 11.28
CA TRP A 11 22.85 9.50 10.40
C TRP A 11 24.04 8.63 10.04
N SER A 12 25.19 9.23 9.74
CA SER A 12 26.41 8.49 9.38
C SER A 12 26.96 7.64 10.53
N TYR A 13 26.66 8.05 11.78
CA TYR A 13 26.99 7.26 12.97
C TYR A 13 26.11 6.01 13.09
N ILE A 14 24.83 6.12 12.71
CA ILE A 14 23.87 5.02 12.78
C ILE A 14 24.00 4.07 11.58
N SER A 15 24.18 4.61 10.38
CA SER A 15 24.21 3.83 9.14
C SER A 15 24.97 4.52 8.01
N THR A 16 25.65 3.72 7.20
CA THR A 16 26.22 4.14 5.91
C THR A 16 25.20 4.14 4.78
N SER A 17 24.00 3.59 5.01
CA SER A 17 22.89 3.55 4.05
C SER A 17 22.15 4.88 3.97
N SER A 18 21.53 5.16 2.82
CA SER A 18 20.59 6.28 2.64
C SER A 18 19.26 6.08 3.41
N VAL A 19 19.07 4.90 3.99
CA VAL A 19 17.85 4.47 4.68
C VAL A 19 18.22 3.77 6.00
N ILE A 20 17.48 4.06 7.07
CA ILE A 20 17.58 3.39 8.38
C ILE A 20 16.29 2.64 8.71
N SER A 21 16.37 1.67 9.62
CA SER A 21 15.17 1.06 10.20
C SER A 21 14.49 2.06 11.14
N ILE A 22 13.16 2.02 11.25
CA ILE A 22 12.44 2.86 12.21
C ILE A 22 12.89 2.58 13.65
N THR A 23 13.29 1.35 13.93
CA THR A 23 13.84 0.92 15.22
C THR A 23 15.16 1.60 15.58
N ASP A 24 15.87 2.17 14.60
CA ASP A 24 17.14 2.88 14.82
C ASP A 24 16.92 4.36 15.15
N VAL A 25 15.70 4.86 15.00
CA VAL A 25 15.39 6.28 15.19
C VAL A 25 15.59 6.77 16.64
N PRO A 26 15.33 5.99 17.72
CA PRO A 26 15.66 6.44 19.07
C PRO A 26 17.16 6.73 19.21
N ASN A 27 18.01 5.83 18.70
CA ASN A 27 19.46 6.02 18.69
C ASN A 27 19.87 7.23 17.82
N LEU A 28 19.17 7.48 16.71
CA LEU A 28 19.38 8.67 15.89
C LEU A 28 19.08 9.96 16.68
N ILE A 29 17.99 9.99 17.45
CA ILE A 29 17.63 11.13 18.31
C ILE A 29 18.69 11.35 19.38
N GLU A 30 19.09 10.29 20.11
CA GLU A 30 20.15 10.38 21.12
C GLU A 30 21.46 10.92 20.54
N ARG A 31 21.81 10.51 19.31
CA ARG A 31 23.00 11.02 18.63
C ARG A 31 22.86 12.50 18.25
N ILE A 32 21.68 12.94 17.81
CA ILE A 32 21.40 14.35 17.54
C ILE A 32 21.54 15.19 18.83
N GLU A 33 20.98 14.70 19.95
CA GLU A 33 21.09 15.34 21.26
C GLU A 33 22.54 15.42 21.73
N ALA A 34 23.32 14.35 21.51
CA ALA A 34 24.74 14.32 21.84
C ALA A 34 25.57 15.34 21.03
N ILE A 35 25.26 15.52 19.74
CA ILE A 35 25.91 16.55 18.90
C ILE A 35 25.53 17.96 19.34
N LEU A 36 24.28 18.15 19.77
CA LEU A 36 23.76 19.44 20.22
C LEU A 36 24.11 19.78 21.67
N HIS A 37 24.56 18.79 22.46
CA HIS A 37 24.76 18.88 23.91
C HIS A 37 23.50 19.39 24.66
N LYS A 38 22.31 18.99 24.19
CA LYS A 38 21.03 19.28 24.83
C LYS A 38 19.97 18.25 24.42
N ASP A 39 19.02 18.02 25.32
CA ASP A 39 17.82 17.25 25.00
C ASP A 39 16.91 18.04 24.06
N ILE A 40 16.40 17.37 23.03
CA ILE A 40 15.43 17.93 22.09
C ILE A 40 14.03 17.39 22.31
N LEU A 41 13.90 16.21 22.91
CA LEU A 41 12.63 15.60 23.29
C LEU A 41 12.58 15.33 24.80
N SER A 42 11.40 15.51 25.41
CA SER A 42 11.15 15.04 26.78
C SER A 42 11.12 13.51 26.84
N ASN A 43 11.24 12.94 28.04
CA ASN A 43 11.18 11.49 28.22
C ASN A 43 9.83 10.90 27.77
N GLU A 44 8.73 11.60 28.04
CA GLU A 44 7.38 11.20 27.63
C GLU A 44 7.25 11.12 26.10
N TYR A 45 7.89 12.04 25.37
CA TYR A 45 7.94 11.99 23.92
C TYR A 45 8.81 10.86 23.39
N LYS A 46 9.91 10.54 24.08
CA LYS A 46 10.76 9.39 23.73
C LYS A 46 10.02 8.07 23.94
N GLU A 47 9.26 7.94 25.03
CA GLU A 47 8.38 6.77 25.29
C GLU A 47 7.30 6.63 24.23
N PHE A 48 6.57 7.70 23.91
CA PHE A 48 5.60 7.71 22.83
C PHE A 48 6.22 7.29 21.49
N LEU A 49 7.42 7.81 21.20
CA LEU A 49 8.14 7.49 19.98
C LEU A 49 8.48 6.00 19.92
N ILE A 50 8.95 5.40 21.02
CA ILE A 50 9.22 3.96 21.09
C ILE A 50 7.95 3.15 20.85
N ASP A 51 6.85 3.48 21.54
CA ASP A 51 5.55 2.81 21.36
C ASP A 51 5.06 2.92 19.91
N PHE A 52 5.21 4.09 19.30
CA PHE A 52 4.89 4.32 17.90
C PHE A 52 5.72 3.42 16.96
N MET A 53 7.01 3.25 17.22
CA MET A 53 7.91 2.45 16.38
C MET A 53 7.63 0.96 16.49
N LEU A 54 7.26 0.48 17.68
CA LEU A 54 6.87 -0.90 17.91
C LEU A 54 5.63 -1.32 17.10
N GLN A 55 4.79 -0.36 16.70
CA GLN A 55 3.64 -0.63 15.83
C GLN A 55 4.02 -0.86 14.36
N TYR A 56 5.23 -0.44 13.93
CA TYR A 56 5.66 -0.48 12.53
C TYR A 56 7.11 -0.96 12.34
N PRO A 57 7.55 -2.08 12.94
CA PRO A 57 8.97 -2.47 13.01
C PRO A 57 9.66 -2.66 11.65
N GLU A 58 8.90 -2.95 10.58
CA GLU A 58 9.40 -3.13 9.22
C GLU A 58 9.66 -1.81 8.46
N LEU A 59 9.26 -0.68 9.06
CA LEU A 59 9.34 0.62 8.40
C LEU A 59 10.79 1.06 8.24
N LYS A 60 11.11 1.56 7.05
CA LYS A 60 12.43 2.10 6.73
C LYS A 60 12.30 3.55 6.30
N LEU A 61 13.21 4.39 6.77
CA LEU A 61 13.15 5.84 6.63
C LEU A 61 14.41 6.38 5.94
N THR A 62 14.20 7.24 4.95
CA THR A 62 15.23 8.17 4.46
C THR A 62 15.30 9.41 5.37
N LYS A 63 16.37 10.21 5.25
CA LYS A 63 16.52 11.48 5.98
C LYS A 63 15.33 12.42 5.79
N TYR A 64 14.81 12.49 4.57
CA TYR A 64 13.63 13.30 4.26
C TYR A 64 12.38 12.78 4.99
N GLN A 65 12.12 11.46 4.93
CA GLN A 65 10.97 10.86 5.61
C GLN A 65 11.08 10.96 7.12
N PHE A 66 12.29 10.85 7.68
CA PHE A 66 12.53 11.08 9.10
C PHE A 66 12.16 12.52 9.48
N ARG A 67 12.59 13.53 8.71
CA ARG A 67 12.21 14.94 8.95
C ARG A 67 10.70 15.15 8.89
N GLU A 68 10.04 14.61 7.87
CA GLU A 68 8.58 14.68 7.74
C GLU A 68 7.86 13.99 8.89
N LEU A 69 8.29 12.77 9.25
CA LEU A 69 7.75 12.03 10.39
C LEU A 69 7.89 12.87 11.66
N PHE A 70 9.10 13.31 11.96
CA PHE A 70 9.39 14.14 13.14
C PHE A 70 8.50 15.37 13.17
N SER A 71 8.43 16.12 12.07
CA SER A 71 7.64 17.34 12.03
C SER A 71 6.15 17.11 12.24
N ARG A 72 5.62 15.96 11.80
CA ARG A 72 4.21 15.59 11.99
C ARG A 72 3.92 15.06 13.38
N LEU A 73 4.82 14.22 13.92
CA LEU A 73 4.70 13.68 15.28
C LEU A 73 4.64 14.79 16.33
N PHE A 74 5.47 15.82 16.15
CA PHE A 74 5.60 16.88 17.13
C PHE A 74 4.89 18.18 16.72
N MET A 75 4.31 18.23 15.52
CA MET A 75 3.74 19.44 14.89
C MET A 75 4.72 20.63 14.87
N LEU A 76 6.00 20.33 14.62
CA LEU A 76 7.10 21.29 14.71
C LEU A 76 8.07 21.12 13.57
N ASP A 77 8.54 22.21 12.99
CA ASP A 77 9.60 22.11 12.01
C ASP A 77 10.91 21.62 12.64
N PHE A 78 11.54 20.62 12.01
CA PHE A 78 12.77 20.00 12.51
C PHE A 78 13.88 21.02 12.77
N ASP A 79 14.04 22.03 11.90
CA ASP A 79 15.09 23.04 12.07
C ASP A 79 14.79 23.98 13.24
N THR A 80 13.50 24.15 13.59
CA THR A 80 13.05 24.92 14.76
C THR A 80 13.34 24.16 16.06
N VAL A 81 13.08 22.85 16.09
CA VAL A 81 13.35 22.01 17.27
C VAL A 81 14.84 21.94 17.62
N LEU A 82 15.73 21.93 16.62
CA LEU A 82 17.17 21.96 16.89
C LEU A 82 17.64 23.31 17.46
N LYS A 83 16.91 24.41 17.24
CA LYS A 83 17.27 25.75 17.74
C LYS A 83 16.71 26.02 19.13
N GLU A 84 15.46 25.67 19.37
CA GLU A 84 14.81 25.91 20.66
C GLU A 84 15.32 24.91 21.70
N ALA A 85 15.53 25.37 22.93
CA ALA A 85 15.96 24.53 24.04
C ALA A 85 14.69 23.98 24.70
N LYS A 86 14.49 22.67 24.57
CA LYS A 86 13.44 21.89 25.26
C LYS A 86 12.01 22.25 24.87
N TYR A 87 11.42 21.46 23.96
CA TYR A 87 9.99 21.52 23.69
C TYR A 87 9.22 20.75 24.76
N ASP A 88 8.82 21.45 25.84
CA ASP A 88 8.02 20.91 26.96
C ASP A 88 6.50 21.12 26.78
N LYS A 89 6.04 21.60 25.61
CA LYS A 89 4.59 21.70 25.34
C LYS A 89 4.06 20.37 24.84
N LEU A 90 3.48 19.62 25.78
CA LEU A 90 2.71 18.40 25.56
C LEU A 90 1.45 18.68 24.72
N ASN A 91 1.63 19.00 23.44
CA ASN A 91 0.59 18.87 22.42
C ASN A 91 0.74 17.48 21.77
N LEU A 92 0.77 16.43 22.61
CA LEU A 92 0.45 15.07 22.17
C LEU A 92 -1.05 15.06 21.87
N ALA A 93 -1.45 15.62 20.73
CA ALA A 93 -2.83 15.55 20.32
C ALA A 93 -3.15 14.06 20.18
N LYS A 94 -4.01 13.51 21.05
CA LYS A 94 -4.53 12.15 20.88
C LYS A 94 -5.17 11.96 19.49
N ASP A 95 -5.66 13.03 18.89
CA ASP A 95 -6.14 13.07 17.50
C ASP A 95 -5.02 12.99 16.44
N THR A 96 -3.78 13.31 16.81
CA THR A 96 -2.64 13.19 15.90
C THR A 96 -2.20 11.76 15.70
N THR A 97 -2.36 10.80 16.61
CA THR A 97 -1.85 9.43 16.38
C THR A 97 -2.57 8.73 15.21
N GLU A 98 -3.89 8.90 15.09
CA GLU A 98 -4.68 8.41 13.95
C GLU A 98 -4.39 9.21 12.66
N THR A 99 -4.18 10.53 12.79
CA THR A 99 -3.81 11.40 11.66
C THR A 99 -2.40 11.09 11.14
N ILE A 100 -1.44 10.88 12.04
CA ILE A 100 -0.06 10.44 11.79
C ILE A 100 -0.07 9.04 11.18
N GLN A 101 -0.91 8.11 11.64
CA GLN A 101 -1.06 6.79 11.05
C GLN A 101 -1.59 6.86 9.62
N SER A 102 -2.60 7.70 9.37
CA SER A 102 -3.16 7.97 8.04
C SER A 102 -2.14 8.65 7.11
N GLU A 103 -1.41 9.64 7.62
CA GLU A 103 -0.41 10.41 6.88
C GLU A 103 0.88 9.61 6.67
N LEU A 104 1.28 8.74 7.58
CA LEU A 104 2.39 7.81 7.35
C LEU A 104 2.01 6.74 6.36
N THR A 105 0.76 6.27 6.36
CA THR A 105 0.26 5.46 5.25
C THR A 105 0.33 6.25 3.92
N SER A 106 0.19 7.58 3.95
CA SER A 106 0.33 8.46 2.78
C SER A 106 1.80 8.68 2.36
N ILE A 107 2.71 8.92 3.31
CA ILE A 107 4.16 9.08 3.10
C ILE A 107 4.82 7.75 2.71
N LEU A 108 4.26 6.62 3.14
CA LEU A 108 4.65 5.28 2.70
C LEU A 108 4.09 4.97 1.31
N LYS A 109 2.90 5.46 0.95
CA LYS A 109 2.34 5.32 -0.41
C LYS A 109 3.15 6.06 -1.48
N THR A 110 3.94 7.08 -1.14
CA THR A 110 4.84 7.73 -2.10
C THR A 110 6.15 6.98 -2.30
N ASN A 111 6.53 6.05 -1.41
CA ASN A 111 7.67 5.14 -1.59
C ASN A 111 7.29 3.67 -1.90
N SER A 112 6.03 3.28 -1.69
CA SER A 112 5.46 2.03 -2.22
C SER A 112 4.65 2.35 -3.47
N LYS A 113 5.22 2.08 -4.63
CA LYS A 113 4.79 2.49 -5.98
C LYS A 113 3.35 2.14 -6.45
N LEU A 114 2.39 1.80 -5.59
CA LEU A 114 0.96 1.72 -5.95
C LEU A 114 0.07 2.07 -4.75
N SER A 115 -0.76 3.11 -4.89
CA SER A 115 -1.79 3.46 -3.91
C SER A 115 -2.85 2.36 -3.82
N ILE A 116 -3.43 2.16 -2.63
CA ILE A 116 -4.54 1.19 -2.41
C ILE A 116 -5.72 1.45 -3.37
N SER A 117 -5.94 2.69 -3.83
CA SER A 117 -6.91 3.03 -4.88
C SER A 117 -6.53 2.49 -6.24
N GLU A 118 -5.26 2.55 -6.66
CA GLU A 118 -4.78 1.96 -7.92
C GLU A 118 -4.75 0.43 -7.85
N LEU A 119 -4.47 -0.15 -6.68
CA LEU A 119 -4.63 -1.58 -6.45
C LEU A 119 -6.10 -2.00 -6.54
N ARG A 120 -7.02 -1.21 -5.96
CA ARG A 120 -8.47 -1.43 -6.09
C ARG A 120 -8.92 -1.27 -7.54
N GLU A 121 -8.41 -0.28 -8.27
CA GLU A 121 -8.73 -0.07 -9.68
C GLU A 121 -8.18 -1.20 -10.56
N LYS A 122 -6.93 -1.63 -10.35
CA LYS A 122 -6.36 -2.80 -11.03
C LYS A 122 -7.12 -4.08 -10.71
N LEU A 123 -7.50 -4.28 -9.46
CA LEU A 123 -8.30 -5.44 -9.05
C LEU A 123 -9.70 -5.40 -9.66
N MET A 124 -10.35 -4.24 -9.72
CA MET A 124 -11.66 -4.06 -10.37
C MET A 124 -11.56 -4.25 -11.89
N ASN A 125 -10.48 -3.78 -12.52
CA ASN A 125 -10.19 -4.01 -13.94
C ASN A 125 -9.93 -5.49 -14.24
N GLN A 126 -9.15 -6.19 -13.40
CA GLN A 126 -8.97 -7.64 -13.51
C GLN A 126 -10.28 -8.40 -13.29
N LYS A 127 -11.08 -8.02 -12.28
CA LYS A 127 -12.40 -8.62 -12.01
C LYS A 127 -13.34 -8.44 -13.20
N SER A 128 -13.39 -7.25 -13.79
CA SER A 128 -14.24 -6.99 -14.96
C SER A 128 -13.79 -7.75 -16.21
N MET A 129 -12.48 -7.87 -16.43
CA MET A 129 -11.93 -8.72 -17.51
C MET A 129 -12.31 -10.19 -17.32
N LEU A 130 -12.14 -10.72 -16.10
CA LEU A 130 -12.52 -12.10 -15.78
C LEU A 130 -14.02 -12.34 -15.94
N GLN A 131 -14.87 -11.39 -15.53
CA GLN A 131 -16.32 -11.47 -15.75
C GLN A 131 -16.68 -11.49 -17.24
N ARG A 132 -16.05 -10.64 -18.07
CA ARG A 132 -16.25 -10.65 -19.53
C ARG A 132 -15.81 -11.97 -20.15
N GLN A 133 -14.67 -12.52 -19.71
CA GLN A 133 -14.20 -13.82 -20.17
C GLN A 133 -15.15 -14.95 -19.77
N LEU A 134 -15.70 -14.91 -18.56
CA LEU A 134 -16.65 -15.91 -18.06
C LEU A 134 -17.97 -15.87 -18.85
N LEU A 135 -18.51 -14.67 -19.11
CA LEU A 135 -19.69 -14.48 -19.96
C LEU A 135 -19.45 -15.00 -21.39
N LYS A 136 -18.27 -14.71 -21.97
CA LYS A 136 -17.89 -15.23 -23.29
C LYS A 136 -17.78 -16.76 -23.32
N ARG A 137 -17.27 -17.38 -22.25
CA ARG A 137 -17.23 -18.85 -22.12
C ARG A 137 -18.63 -19.44 -22.00
N GLN A 138 -19.53 -18.80 -21.26
CA GLN A 138 -20.93 -19.24 -21.16
C GLN A 138 -21.68 -19.11 -22.49
N SER A 139 -21.47 -18.02 -23.24
CA SER A 139 -22.08 -17.88 -24.57
C SER A 139 -21.57 -18.96 -25.53
N LEU A 140 -20.25 -19.22 -25.54
CA LEU A 140 -19.65 -20.29 -26.34
C LEU A 140 -20.16 -21.68 -25.95
N GLN A 141 -20.36 -21.95 -24.66
CA GLN A 141 -20.96 -23.21 -24.22
C GLN A 141 -22.43 -23.33 -24.66
N ASN A 142 -23.20 -22.24 -24.57
CA ASN A 142 -24.59 -22.20 -25.02
C ASN A 142 -24.72 -22.36 -26.54
N GLU A 143 -23.86 -21.70 -27.33
CA GLU A 143 -23.81 -21.87 -28.79
C GLU A 143 -23.47 -23.31 -29.16
N ASN A 144 -22.47 -23.92 -28.52
CA ASN A 144 -22.14 -25.33 -28.73
C ASN A 144 -23.29 -26.27 -28.35
N LEU A 145 -24.03 -25.97 -27.28
CA LEU A 145 -25.20 -26.76 -26.88
C LEU A 145 -26.34 -26.63 -27.89
N ILE A 146 -26.58 -25.41 -28.39
CA ILE A 146 -27.58 -25.15 -29.43
C ILE A 146 -27.19 -25.83 -30.74
N GLN A 147 -25.92 -25.77 -31.14
CA GLN A 147 -25.41 -26.47 -32.33
C GLN A 147 -25.57 -27.99 -32.19
N LYS A 148 -25.24 -28.57 -31.04
CA LYS A 148 -25.47 -30.01 -30.79
C LYS A 148 -26.95 -30.37 -30.87
N LYS A 149 -27.85 -29.54 -30.33
CA LYS A 149 -29.29 -29.74 -30.42
C LYS A 149 -29.79 -29.62 -31.87
N LEU A 150 -29.32 -28.63 -32.62
CA LEU A 150 -29.66 -28.45 -34.04
C LEU A 150 -29.19 -29.63 -34.88
N ILE A 151 -27.95 -30.11 -34.71
CA ILE A 151 -27.44 -31.30 -35.39
C ILE A 151 -28.32 -32.52 -35.10
N LYS A 152 -28.74 -32.70 -33.83
CA LYS A 152 -29.63 -33.80 -33.45
C LYS A 152 -30.98 -33.69 -34.18
N ILE A 153 -31.60 -32.50 -34.19
CA ILE A 153 -32.86 -32.26 -34.90
C ILE A 153 -32.72 -32.52 -36.40
N TYR A 154 -31.65 -32.03 -37.04
CA TYR A 154 -31.40 -32.28 -38.46
C TYR A 154 -31.22 -33.77 -38.77
N SER A 155 -30.54 -34.53 -37.92
CA SER A 155 -30.38 -35.97 -38.08
C SER A 155 -31.70 -36.74 -37.94
N GLU A 156 -32.59 -36.30 -37.05
CA GLU A 156 -33.93 -36.88 -36.88
C GLU A 156 -34.82 -36.56 -38.09
N LEU A 157 -34.77 -35.34 -38.62
CA LEU A 157 -35.48 -34.95 -39.84
C LEU A 157 -34.99 -35.73 -41.07
N GLN A 158 -33.68 -35.97 -41.20
CA GLN A 158 -33.14 -36.82 -42.28
C GLN A 158 -33.62 -38.27 -42.16
N LYS A 159 -33.65 -38.86 -40.96
CA LYS A 159 -34.22 -40.21 -40.74
C LYS A 159 -35.70 -40.28 -41.14
N LEU A 160 -36.48 -39.26 -40.81
CA LEU A 160 -37.89 -39.17 -41.21
C LEU A 160 -38.08 -38.99 -42.72
N ALA A 161 -37.20 -38.24 -43.38
CA ALA A 161 -37.22 -38.07 -44.83
C ALA A 161 -36.87 -39.38 -45.56
N VAL A 162 -35.87 -40.13 -45.10
CA VAL A 162 -35.51 -41.46 -45.64
C VAL A 162 -36.66 -42.46 -45.46
N ASN A 163 -37.34 -42.46 -44.31
CA ASN A 163 -38.52 -43.30 -44.08
C ASN A 163 -39.72 -42.92 -44.98
N LYS A 164 -39.90 -41.63 -45.31
CA LYS A 164 -40.90 -41.20 -46.29
C LYS A 164 -40.54 -41.61 -47.72
N SER A 165 -39.27 -41.52 -48.13
CA SER A 165 -38.83 -42.00 -49.46
C SER A 165 -38.91 -43.52 -49.62
N SER A 166 -38.87 -44.29 -48.53
CA SER A 166 -39.15 -45.73 -48.54
C SER A 166 -40.65 -46.06 -48.71
N ASN A 167 -41.54 -45.18 -48.23
CA ASN A 167 -43.00 -45.34 -48.37
C ASN A 167 -43.56 -44.88 -49.73
N TYR A 168 -42.80 -44.11 -50.53
CA TYR A 168 -43.15 -43.77 -51.92
C TYR A 168 -42.61 -44.76 -52.96
N LYS A 169 -41.79 -45.75 -52.56
CA LYS A 169 -41.29 -46.80 -53.45
C LYS A 169 -42.13 -48.10 -53.42
N ASN A 170 -43.16 -48.16 -52.57
CA ASN A 170 -44.12 -49.29 -52.51
C ASN A 170 -45.54 -48.89 -52.97
N CYS A 171 -45.66 -47.85 -53.79
CA CYS A 171 -46.85 -47.56 -54.60
C CYS A 171 -46.48 -47.61 -56.08
#